data_AF-A0A1C0ZTD4-F1
#
_entry.id   AF-A0A1C0ZTD4-F1
#
_cell.length_a   1.000
_cell.length_b   1.000
_cell.length_c   1.000
_cell.angle_alpha   90.00
_cell.angle_beta   90.00
_cell.angle_gamma   90.00
#
_symmetry.space_group_name_H-M   'P 1'
#
loop_
_entity.id
_entity.type
_entity.pdbx_description
1 polymer ?
#
loop_
_entity_poly.entity_id
_entity_poly.type
_entity_poly.pdbx_seq_one_letter_code
_entity_poly.pdbx_strand_id
1 'polypeptide(L)'
;MIILSLILAAPTSLAASKLMDQQRNQVDPQTLADNFRAKIIDTQESGTATTLNITELTNFAWDKLYLFGPYTSHTQINERLGYTWTRNSLRLLDDSLSLLVFVRDGKVVQFLDLTTGIQGDSTAFYTPERSVIQFSQMRSDKNQPYMQLLERSE
;
A
#
# COMPACT_ATOMS: atom_id res chain seq x y z
N MET A 1 2.36 -18.02 54.79
CA MET A 1 1.89 -16.81 54.10
C MET A 1 2.82 -16.53 52.93
N ILE A 2 2.31 -16.62 51.70
CA ILE A 2 3.06 -16.39 50.47
C ILE A 2 2.92 -14.90 50.13
N ILE A 3 4.03 -14.16 50.01
CA ILE A 3 4.01 -12.82 49.43
C ILE A 3 4.25 -13.00 47.92
N LEU A 4 3.19 -12.78 47.16
CA LEU A 4 3.14 -12.90 45.71
C LEU A 4 3.99 -11.78 45.09
N SER A 5 5.13 -12.14 44.50
CA SER A 5 5.95 -11.22 43.72
C SER A 5 5.26 -10.97 42.38
N LEU A 6 4.71 -9.76 42.20
CA LEU A 6 4.16 -9.32 40.92
C LEU A 6 5.32 -8.81 40.05
N ILE A 7 5.97 -9.71 39.30
CA ILE A 7 6.92 -9.32 38.26
C ILE A 7 6.09 -8.82 37.09
N LEU A 8 6.01 -7.50 36.92
CA LEU A 8 5.55 -6.88 35.68
C LEU A 8 6.56 -7.29 34.59
N ALA A 9 6.25 -8.34 33.84
CA ALA A 9 6.99 -8.67 32.63
C ALA A 9 6.72 -7.55 31.61
N ALA A 10 7.52 -6.48 31.69
CA ALA A 10 7.62 -5.52 30.60
C ALA A 10 7.98 -6.33 29.34
N PRO A 11 7.18 -6.27 28.27
CA PRO A 11 7.57 -6.92 27.03
C PRO A 11 8.95 -6.39 26.65
N THR A 12 9.89 -7.32 26.58
CA THR A 12 11.33 -7.12 26.48
C THR A 12 11.67 -6.07 25.44
N SER A 13 12.47 -5.07 25.84
CA SER A 13 12.98 -3.97 25.01
C SER A 13 13.55 -4.39 23.64
N LEU A 14 13.95 -5.66 23.49
CA LEU A 14 14.45 -6.23 22.25
C LEU A 14 13.42 -6.31 21.12
N ALA A 15 12.14 -6.58 21.43
CA ALA A 15 11.08 -6.58 20.42
C ALA A 15 10.78 -5.15 19.96
N ALA A 16 10.77 -4.20 20.91
CA ALA A 16 10.60 -2.78 20.63
C ALA A 16 11.79 -2.22 19.82
N SER A 17 13.03 -2.59 20.14
CA SER A 17 14.22 -2.16 19.39
C SER A 17 14.24 -2.79 18.00
N LYS A 18 13.82 -4.05 17.83
CA LYS A 18 13.67 -4.67 16.51
C LYS A 18 12.57 -4.00 15.67
N LEU A 19 11.46 -3.62 16.29
CA LEU A 19 10.39 -2.85 15.64
C LEU A 19 10.89 -1.44 15.23
N MET A 20 11.65 -0.77 16.11
CA MET A 20 12.21 0.57 15.87
C MET A 20 13.33 0.57 14.80
N ASP A 21 14.22 -0.42 14.80
CA ASP A 21 15.26 -0.55 13.78
C ASP A 21 14.68 -1.01 12.42
N GLN A 22 13.61 -1.83 12.44
CA GLN A 22 12.89 -2.20 11.23
C GLN A 22 12.08 -1.04 10.63
N GLN A 23 11.75 0.00 11.42
CA GLN A 23 11.20 1.27 10.92
C GLN A 23 12.31 2.21 10.39
N ARG A 24 13.51 2.17 10.97
CA ARG A 24 14.64 3.05 10.61
C ARG A 24 15.25 2.76 9.23
N ASN A 25 15.15 1.53 8.72
CA ASN A 25 15.70 1.13 7.42
C ASN A 25 14.65 1.05 6.29
N GLN A 26 13.44 1.57 6.47
CA GLN A 26 12.42 1.57 5.41
C GLN A 26 12.68 2.70 4.41
N VAL A 27 12.38 2.48 3.13
CA VAL A 27 12.32 3.56 2.14
C VAL A 27 11.36 4.59 2.72
N ASP A 28 11.84 5.83 2.80
CA ASP A 28 11.04 6.94 3.26
C ASP A 28 9.71 6.98 2.47
N PRO A 29 8.54 7.05 3.14
CA PRO A 29 7.24 6.96 2.48
C PRO A 29 7.08 7.99 1.36
N GLN A 30 7.70 9.17 1.48
CA GLN A 30 7.65 10.19 0.45
C GLN A 30 8.46 9.75 -0.78
N THR A 31 9.68 9.26 -0.58
CA THR A 31 10.52 8.69 -1.66
C THR A 31 9.80 7.54 -2.39
N LEU A 32 9.12 6.68 -1.65
CA LEU A 32 8.33 5.60 -2.26
C LEU A 32 7.17 6.17 -3.10
N ALA A 33 6.41 7.11 -2.55
CA ALA A 33 5.32 7.78 -3.28
C ALA A 33 5.84 8.50 -4.53
N ASP A 34 6.99 9.15 -4.46
CA ASP A 34 7.62 9.87 -5.57
C ASP A 34 8.05 8.91 -6.68
N ASN A 35 8.65 7.76 -6.34
CA ASN A 35 9.00 6.72 -7.31
C ASN A 35 7.76 6.15 -8.01
N PHE A 36 6.68 5.92 -7.27
CA PHE A 36 5.40 5.51 -7.84
C PHE A 36 4.87 6.58 -8.81
N ARG A 37 4.83 7.86 -8.39
CA ARG A 37 4.37 8.99 -9.21
C ARG A 37 5.17 9.14 -10.49
N ALA A 38 6.50 9.11 -10.40
CA ALA A 38 7.39 9.20 -11.54
C ALA A 38 7.11 8.10 -12.57
N LYS A 39 6.89 6.87 -12.11
CA LYS A 39 6.56 5.75 -13.00
C LYS A 39 5.21 5.92 -13.70
N ILE A 40 4.21 6.46 -13.00
CA ILE A 40 2.88 6.72 -13.56
C ILE A 40 2.95 7.82 -14.64
N ILE A 41 3.72 8.89 -14.38
CA ILE A 41 3.91 9.99 -15.33
C ILE A 41 4.63 9.49 -16.59
N ASP A 42 5.69 8.68 -16.43
CA ASP A 42 6.41 8.05 -17.54
C ASP A 42 5.49 7.21 -18.45
N THR A 43 4.53 6.47 -17.86
CA THR A 43 3.49 5.77 -18.64
C THR A 43 2.59 6.72 -19.42
N GLN A 44 2.17 7.83 -18.82
CA GLN A 44 1.28 8.81 -19.45
C GLN A 44 1.96 9.52 -20.63
N GLU A 45 3.22 9.91 -20.45
CA GLU A 45 3.98 10.66 -21.47
C GLU A 45 4.47 9.76 -22.61
N SER A 46 4.96 8.56 -22.30
CA SER A 46 5.48 7.62 -23.33
C SER A 46 4.37 7.01 -24.18
N GLY A 47 3.15 7.00 -23.67
CA GLY A 47 2.01 6.33 -24.28
C GLY A 47 2.14 4.80 -24.38
N THR A 48 3.11 4.22 -23.69
CA THR A 48 3.34 2.77 -23.66
C THR A 48 2.99 2.21 -22.29
N ALA A 49 2.41 1.01 -22.27
CA ALA A 49 2.04 0.38 -21.02
C ALA A 49 3.31 0.02 -20.24
N THR A 50 3.51 0.65 -19.09
CA THR A 50 4.72 0.47 -18.31
C THR A 50 4.51 -0.55 -17.20
N THR A 51 5.46 -1.46 -17.09
CA THR A 51 5.49 -2.43 -16.02
C THR A 51 6.23 -1.84 -14.82
N LEU A 52 5.64 -1.97 -13.64
CA LEU A 52 6.26 -1.63 -12.37
C LEU A 52 6.36 -2.87 -11.49
N ASN A 53 7.58 -3.20 -11.08
CA ASN A 53 7.81 -4.22 -10.08
C ASN A 53 7.80 -3.59 -8.68
N ILE A 54 6.74 -3.83 -7.92
CA ILE A 54 6.56 -3.23 -6.59
C ILE A 54 7.66 -3.68 -5.62
N THR A 55 8.19 -4.89 -5.77
CA THR A 55 9.26 -5.40 -4.88
C THR A 55 10.59 -4.66 -5.08
N GLU A 56 10.82 -4.06 -6.24
CA GLU A 56 12.00 -3.22 -6.50
C GLU A 56 11.89 -1.84 -5.82
N LEU A 57 10.68 -1.39 -5.50
CA LEU A 57 10.44 -0.13 -4.82
C LEU A 57 10.33 -0.27 -3.30
N THR A 58 10.03 -1.46 -2.81
CA THR A 58 9.84 -1.71 -1.37
C THR A 58 11.05 -2.41 -0.77
N ASN A 59 11.58 -1.89 0.34
CA ASN A 59 12.61 -2.56 1.13
C ASN A 59 12.08 -3.12 2.48
N PHE A 60 10.76 -3.23 2.59
CA PHE A 60 10.06 -3.81 3.71
C PHE A 60 9.25 -5.01 3.21
N ALA A 61 8.96 -5.94 4.11
CA ALA A 61 8.16 -7.11 3.77
C ALA A 61 6.67 -6.82 3.91
N TRP A 62 5.91 -7.30 2.93
CA TRP A 62 4.46 -7.20 2.81
C TRP A 62 3.94 -8.49 2.14
N ASP A 63 2.69 -8.88 2.40
CA ASP A 63 2.03 -10.04 1.78
C ASP A 63 0.91 -9.63 0.82
N LYS A 64 0.27 -8.48 1.09
CA LYS A 64 -0.80 -7.92 0.27
C LYS A 64 -0.62 -6.42 0.09
N LEU A 65 -0.91 -5.95 -1.11
CA LEU A 65 -1.04 -4.54 -1.45
C LEU A 65 -2.47 -4.30 -1.93
N TYR A 66 -3.14 -3.34 -1.30
CA TYR A 66 -4.47 -2.87 -1.68
C TYR A 66 -4.36 -1.51 -2.34
N LEU A 67 -5.13 -1.30 -3.41
CA LEU A 67 -5.40 0.01 -3.99
C LEU A 67 -6.85 0.40 -3.70
N PHE A 68 -7.01 1.54 -3.05
CA PHE A 68 -8.30 2.18 -2.82
C PHE A 68 -8.38 3.44 -3.65
N GLY A 69 -9.38 3.48 -4.54
CA GLY A 69 -9.59 4.63 -5.41
C GLY A 69 -10.39 5.75 -4.73
N PRO A 70 -10.73 6.80 -5.50
CA PRO A 70 -11.59 7.87 -5.07
C PRO A 70 -12.87 7.39 -4.39
N TYR A 71 -13.37 8.17 -3.44
CA TYR A 71 -14.58 7.97 -2.65
C TYR A 71 -14.64 6.67 -1.85
N THR A 72 -13.52 5.98 -1.67
CA THR A 72 -13.48 4.83 -0.76
C THR A 72 -13.55 5.32 0.68
N SER A 73 -14.60 4.92 1.39
CA SER A 73 -14.83 5.26 2.80
C SER A 73 -13.94 4.46 3.75
N HIS A 74 -13.78 4.98 4.98
CA HIS A 74 -13.13 4.23 6.07
C HIS A 74 -13.76 2.86 6.32
N THR A 75 -15.08 2.77 6.27
CA THR A 75 -15.79 1.51 6.49
C THR A 75 -15.40 0.48 5.44
N GLN A 76 -15.41 0.84 4.16
CA GLN A 76 -15.01 -0.05 3.07
C GLN A 76 -13.54 -0.48 3.18
N ILE A 77 -12.66 0.42 3.60
CA ILE A 77 -11.24 0.11 3.83
C ILE A 77 -11.10 -0.89 4.98
N ASN A 78 -11.76 -0.66 6.11
CA ASN A 78 -11.73 -1.54 7.26
C ASN A 78 -12.29 -2.93 6.96
N GLU A 79 -13.39 -3.00 6.22
CA GLU A 79 -13.98 -4.27 5.76
C GLU A 79 -12.98 -5.06 4.90
N ARG A 80 -12.30 -4.40 3.97
CA ARG A 80 -11.33 -5.05 3.08
C ARG A 80 -10.04 -5.46 3.81
N LEU A 81 -9.63 -4.70 4.82
CA LEU A 81 -8.50 -5.03 5.69
C LEU A 81 -8.85 -6.11 6.72
N GLY A 82 -10.14 -6.32 7.02
CA GLY A 82 -10.61 -7.26 8.03
C GLY A 82 -10.46 -6.77 9.48
N TYR A 83 -10.13 -5.49 9.69
CA TYR A 83 -10.05 -4.88 11.02
C TYR A 83 -10.23 -3.36 10.95
N THR A 84 -10.54 -2.75 12.11
CA THR A 84 -10.60 -1.29 12.22
C THR A 84 -9.20 -0.69 12.16
N TRP A 85 -8.85 -0.08 11.03
CA TRP A 85 -7.62 0.69 10.88
C TRP A 85 -7.88 2.16 11.19
N THR A 86 -7.44 2.60 12.36
CA THR A 86 -7.72 3.96 12.86
C THR A 86 -6.77 4.98 12.24
N ARG A 87 -7.12 5.46 11.04
CA ARG A 87 -6.42 6.57 10.38
C ARG A 87 -7.34 7.81 10.36
N ASN A 88 -7.01 8.82 11.17
CA ASN A 88 -7.85 10.01 11.33
C ASN A 88 -7.82 10.96 10.12
N SER A 89 -6.76 10.91 9.31
CA SER A 89 -6.52 11.82 8.19
C SER A 89 -6.92 11.28 6.81
N LEU A 90 -7.49 10.08 6.75
CA LEU A 90 -7.78 9.43 5.48
C LEU A 90 -9.02 10.06 4.82
N ARG A 91 -8.78 10.71 3.69
CA ARG A 91 -9.80 11.39 2.89
C ARG A 91 -9.53 11.14 1.41
N LEU A 92 -10.29 10.24 0.81
CA LEU A 92 -10.29 9.97 -0.62
C LEU A 92 -11.50 10.67 -1.24
N LEU A 93 -11.60 11.99 -1.10
CA LEU A 93 -12.83 12.73 -1.38
C LEU A 93 -12.93 13.28 -2.81
N ASP A 94 -11.94 13.05 -3.65
CA ASP A 94 -11.96 13.51 -5.03
C ASP A 94 -11.35 12.49 -6.00
N ASP A 95 -11.67 12.65 -7.27
CA ASP A 95 -11.31 11.77 -8.38
C ASP A 95 -9.80 11.60 -8.55
N SER A 96 -8.97 12.50 -8.02
CA SER A 96 -7.52 12.45 -8.11
C SER A 96 -6.88 11.66 -6.96
N LEU A 97 -7.63 11.34 -5.90
CA LEU A 97 -7.06 10.72 -4.70
C LEU A 97 -7.14 9.20 -4.77
N SER A 98 -6.02 8.56 -4.43
CA SER A 98 -5.92 7.12 -4.30
C SER A 98 -5.00 6.77 -3.13
N LEU A 99 -5.21 5.60 -2.54
CA LEU A 99 -4.44 5.10 -1.42
C LEU A 99 -3.89 3.72 -1.74
N LEU A 100 -2.57 3.57 -1.66
CA LEU A 100 -1.93 2.28 -1.59
C LEU A 100 -1.73 1.87 -0.13
N VAL A 101 -2.10 0.63 0.19
CA VAL A 101 -1.96 0.09 1.54
C VAL A 101 -1.24 -1.25 1.49
N PHE A 102 -0.04 -1.30 2.05
CA PHE A 102 0.75 -2.50 2.20
C PHE A 102 0.42 -3.17 3.53
N VAL A 103 0.12 -4.45 3.47
CA VAL A 103 -0.25 -5.29 4.61
C VAL A 103 0.78 -6.40 4.76
N ARG A 104 0.99 -6.81 6.01
CA ARG A 104 1.71 -8.02 6.38
C ARG A 104 1.01 -8.67 7.56
N ASP A 105 0.76 -9.97 7.50
CA ASP A 105 0.15 -10.74 8.59
C ASP A 105 -1.16 -10.11 9.07
N GLY A 106 -1.94 -9.55 8.14
CA GLY A 106 -3.21 -8.87 8.41
C GLY A 106 -3.10 -7.49 9.07
N LYS A 107 -1.91 -6.86 9.08
CA LYS A 107 -1.69 -5.51 9.61
C LYS A 107 -1.08 -4.59 8.56
N VAL A 108 -1.53 -3.34 8.52
CA VAL A 108 -0.91 -2.30 7.69
C VAL A 108 0.52 -2.05 8.16
N VAL A 109 1.48 -2.21 7.24
CA VAL A 109 2.91 -1.96 7.47
C VAL A 109 3.39 -0.67 6.79
N GLN A 110 2.74 -0.25 5.70
CA GLN A 110 3.02 1.01 5.00
C GLN A 110 1.80 1.47 4.20
N PHE A 111 1.68 2.77 3.92
CA PHE A 111 0.66 3.30 3.03
C PHE A 111 1.14 4.55 2.30
N LEU A 112 0.56 4.84 1.12
CA LEU A 112 0.92 5.98 0.29
C LEU A 112 -0.34 6.70 -0.20
N ASP A 113 -0.42 8.00 0.05
CA ASP A 113 -1.42 8.86 -0.56
C ASP A 113 -0.93 9.31 -1.95
N LEU A 114 -1.70 8.94 -2.98
CA LEU A 114 -1.41 9.29 -4.36
C LEU A 114 -2.44 10.30 -4.86
N THR A 115 -1.97 11.35 -5.54
CA THR A 115 -2.82 12.35 -6.22
C THR A 115 -2.77 12.11 -7.73
N THR A 116 -3.01 10.88 -8.15
CA THR A 116 -2.88 10.43 -9.55
C THR A 116 -4.18 9.87 -10.12
N GLY A 117 -5.23 9.76 -9.31
CA GLY A 117 -6.56 9.29 -9.70
C GLY A 117 -6.56 7.85 -10.22
N ILE A 118 -5.67 7.00 -9.69
CA ILE A 118 -5.59 5.63 -10.20
C ILE A 118 -6.74 4.82 -9.65
N GLN A 119 -7.48 4.24 -10.59
CA GLN A 119 -8.47 3.24 -10.28
C GLN A 119 -7.85 1.85 -10.46
N GLY A 120 -8.12 0.98 -9.51
CA GLY A 120 -7.91 -0.46 -9.65
C GLY A 120 -9.19 -1.19 -9.31
N ASP A 121 -9.17 -2.50 -9.53
CA ASP A 121 -10.23 -3.35 -9.05
C ASP A 121 -10.37 -3.21 -7.52
N SER A 122 -11.56 -2.76 -7.09
CA SER A 122 -11.92 -2.56 -5.68
C SER A 122 -12.01 -3.86 -4.89
N THR A 123 -11.83 -5.01 -5.53
CA THR A 123 -11.78 -6.33 -4.91
C THR A 123 -10.39 -6.99 -4.97
N ALA A 124 -9.51 -6.58 -5.90
CA ALA A 124 -8.20 -7.20 -6.09
C ALA A 124 -7.16 -6.81 -5.02
N PHE A 125 -6.20 -7.68 -4.74
CA PHE A 125 -4.99 -7.33 -4.00
C PHE A 125 -3.77 -7.89 -4.75
N TYR A 126 -2.64 -7.23 -4.60
CA TYR A 126 -1.38 -7.64 -5.22
C TYR A 126 -0.50 -8.32 -4.17
N THR A 127 0.32 -9.29 -4.55
CA THR A 127 1.29 -9.96 -3.65
C THR A 127 2.71 -9.76 -4.18
N PRO A 128 3.77 -9.98 -3.38
CA PRO A 128 5.14 -9.88 -3.87
C PRO A 128 5.45 -10.82 -5.04
N GLU A 129 4.82 -12.00 -5.08
CA GLU A 129 4.97 -12.98 -6.17
C GLU A 129 4.26 -12.54 -7.45
N ARG A 130 3.29 -11.62 -7.32
CA ARG A 130 2.52 -10.99 -8.41
C ARG A 130 2.72 -9.48 -8.39
N SER A 131 3.94 -9.02 -8.12
CA SER A 131 4.28 -7.61 -7.93
C SER A 131 4.45 -6.82 -9.23
N VAL A 132 4.21 -7.46 -10.37
CA VAL A 132 4.35 -6.86 -11.69
C VAL A 132 3.01 -6.24 -12.06
N ILE A 133 2.87 -4.94 -11.79
CA ILE A 133 1.67 -4.18 -12.13
C ILE A 133 1.92 -3.48 -13.46
N GLN A 134 0.97 -3.60 -14.39
CA GLN A 134 1.01 -2.80 -15.61
C GLN A 134 0.10 -1.59 -15.47
N PHE A 135 0.69 -0.43 -15.70
CA PHE A 135 -0.07 0.78 -15.96
C PHE A 135 -0.44 0.75 -17.45
N SER A 136 -1.72 0.50 -17.75
CA SER A 136 -2.23 0.59 -19.11
C SER A 136 -2.74 2.00 -19.39
N GLN A 137 -2.51 2.48 -20.60
CA GLN A 137 -3.11 3.72 -21.09
C GLN A 137 -4.66 3.70 -21.06
N MET A 138 -5.21 4.91 -21.07
CA MET A 138 -6.62 5.31 -21.06
C MET A 138 -7.61 4.31 -21.67
N ARG A 139 -8.65 3.97 -20.90
CA ARG A 139 -9.93 3.59 -21.49
C ARG A 139 -10.65 4.89 -21.89
N SER A 140 -11.02 5.02 -23.17
CA SER A 140 -11.50 6.26 -23.81
C SER A 140 -12.72 6.94 -23.14
N ASP A 141 -13.34 6.30 -22.16
CA ASP A 141 -14.51 6.76 -21.41
C ASP A 141 -14.15 7.51 -20.11
N LYS A 142 -12.92 7.35 -19.57
CA LYS A 142 -12.47 8.01 -18.34
C LYS A 142 -11.03 8.47 -18.49
N ASN A 143 -10.81 9.77 -18.33
CA ASN A 143 -9.53 10.46 -18.56
C ASN A 143 -8.47 10.17 -17.45
N GLN A 144 -8.40 8.94 -16.93
CA GLN A 144 -7.59 8.54 -15.78
C GLN A 144 -6.83 7.22 -16.01
N PRO A 145 -5.59 7.08 -15.49
CA PRO A 145 -4.84 5.83 -15.59
C PRO A 145 -5.49 4.70 -14.77
N TYR A 146 -5.50 3.48 -15.34
CA TYR A 146 -6.04 2.28 -14.70
C TYR A 146 -4.92 1.27 -14.42
N MET A 147 -4.88 0.72 -13.21
CA MET A 147 -3.97 -0.38 -12.87
C MET A 147 -4.59 -1.71 -13.26
N GLN A 148 -3.90 -2.49 -14.08
CA GLN A 148 -4.25 -3.88 -14.37
C GLN A 148 -3.19 -4.83 -13.80
N LEU A 149 -3.66 -5.90 -13.17
CA LEU A 149 -2.80 -7.02 -12.80
C LEU A 149 -2.38 -7.75 -14.08
N LEU A 150 -1.07 -7.85 -14.33
CA LEU A 150 -0.57 -8.85 -15.25
C LEU A 150 -0.51 -10.16 -14.50
N GLU A 151 -1.52 -11.02 -14.68
CA GLU A 151 -1.29 -12.44 -14.47
C GLU A 151 -0.25 -12.84 -15.52
N ARG A 152 0.98 -13.15 -15.09
CA ARG A 152 1.92 -13.80 -16.00
C ARG A 152 1.20 -15.04 -16.52
N SER A 153 0.90 -15.06 -17.82
CA SER A 153 0.63 -16.32 -18.51
C SER A 153 1.89 -17.16 -18.35
N GLU A 154 1.76 -18.30 -17.68
CA GLU A 154 2.76 -19.36 -17.69
C GLU A 154 3.15 -19.74 -19.13
#